data_AF-T0ZVP1-F1
#
_entry.id   AF-T0ZVP1-F1
#
_cell.length_a   1.000
_cell.length_b   1.000
_cell.length_c   1.000
_cell.angle_alpha   90.00
_cell.angle_beta   90.00
_cell.angle_gamma   90.00
#
_symmetry.space_group_name_H-M   'P 1'
#
loop_
_entity.id
_entity.type
_entity.pdbx_description
1 polymer ?
#
loop_
_entity_poly.entity_id
_entity_poly.type
_entity_poly.pdbx_seq_one_letter_code
_entity_poly.pdbx_strand_id
1 'polypeptide(L)'
;DFSDQQRILEDDLYQRVRSMLIGQSAAGGPKRLKAATPVTAEYLDELPREEWFQIRLQDEDANGQLEQAAERLQAQRKAFEKRLEDKKAKITQGDDLAPGVLKMVKVYLAVKRRVQPGDKMAGRHGNKGVISTIVPVEDMPYLEDGTPVDIVLNPLGVPSRMNVGQVLETHLGWAAKGIGLKIGRML
;
A
#
# COMPACT_ATOMS: atom_id res chain seq x y z
N ASP A 1 -7.24 7.68 8.97
CA ASP A 1 -8.18 8.81 8.99
C ASP A 1 -7.43 10.10 8.60
N PHE A 2 -8.09 11.18 8.16
CA PHE A 2 -7.39 12.44 7.80
C PHE A 2 -6.82 13.15 9.03
N SER A 3 -7.52 13.07 10.15
CA SER A 3 -7.06 13.53 11.47
C SER A 3 -5.79 12.80 11.90
N ASP A 4 -5.73 11.47 11.70
CA ASP A 4 -4.53 10.67 11.98
C ASP A 4 -3.36 11.05 11.08
N GLN A 5 -3.60 11.27 9.78
CA GLN A 5 -2.55 11.70 8.85
C GLN A 5 -1.99 13.07 9.23
N GLN A 6 -2.85 14.02 9.61
CA GLN A 6 -2.43 15.33 10.09
C GLN A 6 -1.62 15.19 11.37
N ARG A 7 -2.09 14.43 12.36
CA ARG A 7 -1.38 14.22 13.63
C ARG A 7 0.00 13.62 13.43
N ILE A 8 0.13 12.55 12.63
CA ILE A 8 1.43 11.89 12.38
C ILE A 8 2.43 12.86 11.72
N LEU A 9 1.97 13.66 10.75
CA LEU A 9 2.81 14.65 10.09
C LEU A 9 3.22 15.78 11.04
N GLU A 10 2.29 16.29 11.84
CA GLU A 10 2.58 17.31 12.85
C GLU A 10 3.56 16.79 13.90
N ASP A 11 3.35 15.58 14.41
CA ASP A 11 4.25 14.93 15.38
C ASP A 11 5.68 14.78 14.85
N ASP A 12 5.84 14.34 13.59
CA ASP A 12 7.15 14.23 12.95
C ASP A 12 7.82 15.61 12.79
N LEU A 13 7.08 16.63 12.36
CA LEU A 13 7.60 17.99 12.25
C LEU A 13 8.03 18.55 13.61
N TYR A 14 7.22 18.36 14.65
CA TYR A 14 7.55 18.76 16.01
C TYR A 14 8.76 17.99 16.56
N GLN A 15 8.92 16.70 16.25
CA GLN A 15 10.12 15.95 16.65
C GLN A 15 11.39 16.52 16.00
N ARG A 16 11.33 16.88 14.71
CA ARG A 16 12.46 17.53 14.03
C ARG A 16 12.78 18.90 14.64
N VAL A 17 11.75 19.73 14.88
CA VAL A 17 11.92 21.04 15.53
C VAL A 17 12.48 20.88 16.95
N ARG A 18 12.05 19.86 17.71
CA ARG A 18 12.58 19.54 19.04
C ARG A 18 14.08 19.21 18.98
N SER A 19 14.49 18.36 18.04
CA SER A 19 15.91 18.01 17.86
C SER A 19 16.77 19.19 17.42
N MET A 20 16.20 20.14 16.67
CA MET A 20 16.88 21.36 16.23
C MET A 20 17.01 22.38 17.36
N LEU A 21 15.99 22.48 18.22
CA LEU A 21 15.96 23.43 19.34
C LEU A 21 16.88 23.00 20.49
N ILE A 22 16.92 21.71 20.83
CA ILE A 22 17.73 21.20 21.95
C ILE A 22 19.22 21.50 21.71
N GLY A 23 19.84 22.19 22.66
CA GLY A 23 21.27 22.52 22.62
C GLY A 23 21.61 23.83 21.90
N GLN A 24 20.64 24.50 21.27
CA GLN A 24 20.85 25.84 20.70
C GLN A 24 20.76 26.94 21.76
N SER A 25 21.56 28.00 21.61
CA SER A 25 21.54 29.16 22.50
C SER A 25 20.37 30.08 22.16
N ALA A 26 19.46 30.29 23.12
CA ALA A 26 18.33 31.17 22.92
C ALA A 26 18.69 32.65 23.10
N ALA A 27 18.20 33.50 22.21
CA ALA A 27 18.21 34.95 22.35
C ALA A 27 17.04 35.42 23.26
N GLY A 28 15.95 34.66 23.30
CA GLY A 28 14.80 34.89 24.17
C GLY A 28 13.61 34.02 23.76
N GLY A 29 12.62 33.89 24.63
CA GLY A 29 11.44 33.05 24.35
C GLY A 29 10.34 33.15 25.40
N PRO A 30 9.26 32.37 25.23
CA PRO A 30 8.15 32.26 26.19
C PRO A 30 8.63 31.90 27.61
N LYS A 31 7.78 32.12 28.64
CA LYS A 31 8.12 31.83 30.06
C LYS A 31 9.43 32.47 30.60
N ARG A 32 9.84 33.63 30.05
CA ARG A 32 11.05 34.39 30.49
C ARG A 32 12.37 33.61 30.32
N LEU A 33 12.54 32.94 29.17
CA LEU A 33 13.82 32.34 28.81
C LEU A 33 14.91 33.43 28.70
N LYS A 34 15.98 33.30 29.49
CA LYS A 34 17.09 34.27 29.53
C LYS A 34 17.99 34.13 28.30
N ALA A 35 18.46 35.26 27.78
CA ALA A 35 19.42 35.30 26.69
C ALA A 35 20.69 34.49 27.02
N ALA A 36 21.23 33.80 26.02
CA ALA A 36 22.41 32.93 26.09
C ALA A 36 22.25 31.65 26.94
N THR A 37 21.01 31.22 27.22
CA THR A 37 20.76 29.92 27.88
C THR A 37 20.50 28.85 26.81
N PRO A 38 21.08 27.64 26.93
CA PRO A 38 20.76 26.54 26.02
C PRO A 38 19.32 26.08 26.23
N VAL A 39 18.60 25.81 25.15
CA VAL A 39 17.23 25.25 25.21
C VAL A 39 17.30 23.79 25.68
N THR A 40 16.64 23.48 26.80
CA THR A 40 16.57 22.13 27.38
C THR A 40 15.30 21.39 26.96
N ALA A 41 15.34 20.05 27.00
CA ALA A 41 14.17 19.21 26.72
C ALA A 41 13.02 19.47 27.71
N GLU A 42 13.35 19.67 28.99
CA GLU A 42 12.40 19.99 30.07
C GLU A 42 11.63 21.29 29.80
N TYR A 43 12.32 22.32 29.30
CA TYR A 43 11.70 23.59 28.94
C TYR A 43 10.72 23.45 27.75
N LEU A 44 11.05 22.62 26.75
CA LEU A 44 10.16 22.36 25.61
C LEU A 44 8.94 21.54 26.01
N ASP A 45 9.11 20.56 26.90
CA ASP A 45 8.01 19.70 27.35
C ASP A 45 6.99 20.46 28.22
N GLU A 46 7.42 21.54 28.88
CA GLU A 46 6.56 22.45 29.64
C GLU A 46 5.82 23.50 28.78
N LEU A 47 6.16 23.61 27.49
CA LEU A 47 5.58 24.61 26.59
C LEU A 47 4.57 23.97 25.64
N PRO A 48 3.45 24.66 25.36
CA PRO A 48 2.58 24.29 24.26
C PRO A 48 3.39 24.27 22.95
N ARG A 49 3.15 23.26 22.11
CA ARG A 49 3.85 23.07 20.83
C ARG A 49 3.74 24.28 19.90
N GLU A 50 2.68 25.07 20.02
CA GLU A 50 2.47 26.31 19.25
C GLU A 50 3.45 27.42 19.64
N GLU A 51 3.92 27.41 20.88
CA GLU A 51 4.86 28.40 21.42
C GLU A 51 6.32 28.07 21.08
N TRP A 52 6.62 26.86 20.59
CA TRP A 52 7.98 26.46 20.19
C TRP A 52 8.52 27.32 19.05
N PHE A 53 7.64 27.77 18.15
CA PHE A 53 7.99 28.66 17.04
C PHE A 53 8.21 30.12 17.47
N GLN A 54 7.92 30.48 18.72
CA GLN A 54 8.15 31.81 19.27
C GLN A 54 9.52 31.94 19.95
N ILE A 55 10.27 30.84 20.06
CA ILE A 55 11.62 30.82 20.60
C ILE A 55 12.56 31.49 19.58
N ARG A 56 13.25 32.53 20.02
CA ARG A 56 14.27 33.22 19.23
C ARG A 56 15.63 32.62 19.55
N LEU A 57 16.32 32.10 18.53
CA LEU A 57 17.67 31.57 18.66
C LEU A 57 18.69 32.67 18.38
N GLN A 58 19.91 32.53 18.92
CA GLN A 58 21.02 33.44 18.61
C GLN A 58 21.62 33.17 17.23
N ASP A 59 21.49 31.94 16.74
CA ASP A 59 21.93 31.52 15.41
C ASP A 59 20.89 31.95 14.36
N GLU A 60 21.29 32.81 13.41
CA GLU A 60 20.44 33.30 12.34
C GLU A 60 19.99 32.18 11.39
N ASP A 61 20.84 31.18 11.12
CA ASP A 61 20.51 30.05 10.24
C ASP A 61 19.44 29.17 10.89
N ALA A 62 19.59 28.89 12.19
CA ALA A 62 18.61 28.11 12.95
C ALA A 62 17.27 28.85 13.09
N ASN A 63 17.31 30.18 13.26
CA ASN A 63 16.10 30.99 13.33
C ASN A 63 15.35 31.01 11.98
N GLY A 64 16.07 31.10 10.86
CA GLY A 64 15.49 31.00 9.52
C GLY A 64 14.89 29.61 9.22
N GLN A 65 15.51 28.53 9.70
CA GLN A 65 14.95 27.18 9.57
C GLN A 65 13.67 27.00 10.40
N LEU A 66 13.60 27.60 11.58
CA LEU A 66 12.44 27.56 12.47
C LEU A 66 11.24 28.34 11.88
N GLU A 67 11.50 29.49 11.25
CA GLU A 67 10.50 30.27 10.53
C GLU A 67 9.97 29.51 9.29
N GLN A 68 10.85 28.92 8.48
CA GLN A 68 10.44 28.07 7.36
C GLN A 68 9.63 26.85 7.80
N ALA A 69 9.96 26.24 8.95
CA ALA A 69 9.21 25.13 9.50
C ALA A 69 7.80 25.56 9.93
N ALA A 70 7.66 26.75 10.53
CA ALA A 70 6.38 27.33 10.90
C ALA A 70 5.50 27.62 9.68
N GLU A 71 6.06 28.25 8.64
CA GLU A 71 5.35 28.53 7.38
C GLU A 71 4.87 27.24 6.70
N ARG A 72 5.74 26.22 6.64
CA ARG A 72 5.39 24.90 6.07
C ARG A 72 4.24 24.25 6.83
N LEU A 73 4.28 24.29 8.17
CA LEU A 73 3.22 23.75 9.02
C LEU A 73 1.89 24.48 8.77
N GLN A 74 1.90 25.81 8.73
CA GLN A 74 0.71 26.61 8.47
C GLN A 74 0.12 26.34 7.07
N ALA A 75 0.98 26.29 6.05
CA ALA A 75 0.58 25.98 4.68
C ALA A 75 -0.04 24.58 4.58
N GLN A 76 0.56 23.58 5.24
CA GLN A 76 0.04 22.21 5.29
C GLN A 76 -1.30 22.14 6.02
N ARG A 77 -1.45 22.79 7.19
CA ARG A 77 -2.71 22.86 7.93
C ARG A 77 -3.84 23.41 7.06
N LYS A 78 -3.58 24.54 6.39
CA LYS A 78 -4.55 25.15 5.46
C LYS A 78 -4.90 24.24 4.28
N ALA A 79 -3.92 23.52 3.73
CA ALA A 79 -4.15 22.58 2.64
C ALA A 79 -4.99 21.37 3.10
N PHE A 80 -4.77 20.87 4.32
CA PHE A 80 -5.57 19.81 4.91
C PHE A 80 -7.00 20.26 5.20
N GLU A 81 -7.18 21.44 5.79
CA GLU A 81 -8.50 22.02 6.05
C GLU A 81 -9.32 22.16 4.76
N LYS A 82 -8.70 22.71 3.71
CA LYS A 82 -9.35 22.81 2.38
C LYS A 82 -9.77 21.44 1.84
N ARG A 83 -8.90 20.43 1.92
CA ARG A 83 -9.23 19.06 1.45
C ARG A 83 -10.37 18.45 2.26
N LEU A 84 -10.42 18.71 3.56
CA LEU A 84 -11.48 18.24 4.45
C LEU A 84 -12.80 18.90 4.08
N GLU A 85 -12.79 20.22 3.86
CA GLU A 85 -13.95 20.99 3.41
C GLU A 85 -14.45 20.49 2.05
N ASP A 86 -13.56 20.33 1.06
CA ASP A 86 -13.90 19.79 -0.26
C ASP A 86 -14.55 18.40 -0.16
N LYS A 87 -14.01 17.52 0.71
CA LYS A 87 -14.56 16.17 0.90
C LYS A 87 -15.91 16.20 1.62
N LYS A 88 -16.07 17.07 2.62
CA LYS A 88 -17.33 17.27 3.34
C LYS A 88 -18.42 17.81 2.41
N ALA A 89 -18.07 18.78 1.55
CA ALA A 89 -18.97 19.32 0.53
C ALA A 89 -19.45 18.21 -0.42
N LYS A 90 -18.54 17.37 -0.93
CA LYS A 90 -18.88 16.24 -1.81
C LYS A 90 -19.79 15.19 -1.16
N ILE A 91 -19.66 14.95 0.14
CA ILE A 91 -20.50 13.98 0.87
C ILE A 91 -21.88 14.57 1.20
N THR A 92 -21.95 15.88 1.45
CA THR A 92 -23.20 16.56 1.85
C THR A 92 -24.04 16.95 0.63
N GLN A 93 -23.40 17.14 -0.52
CA GLN A 93 -24.08 17.39 -1.78
C GLN A 93 -24.96 16.19 -2.15
N GLY A 94 -26.19 16.47 -2.60
CA GLY A 94 -27.11 15.43 -3.07
C GLY A 94 -26.54 14.73 -4.30
N ASP A 95 -26.77 13.41 -4.38
CA ASP A 95 -26.41 12.63 -5.56
C ASP A 95 -27.27 13.03 -6.77
N ASP A 96 -26.67 13.02 -7.96
CA ASP A 96 -27.41 13.20 -9.21
C ASP A 96 -28.18 11.91 -9.53
N LEU A 97 -29.50 11.96 -9.38
CA LEU A 97 -30.42 10.85 -9.59
C LEU A 97 -31.22 11.04 -10.88
N ALA A 98 -31.49 9.94 -11.58
CA ALA A 98 -32.36 9.95 -12.75
C ALA A 98 -33.77 10.49 -12.40
N PRO A 99 -34.47 11.17 -13.34
CA PRO A 99 -35.79 11.73 -13.09
C PRO A 99 -36.78 10.65 -12.60
N GLY A 100 -37.47 10.94 -11.50
CA GLY A 100 -38.42 10.02 -10.85
C GLY A 100 -37.82 9.08 -9.79
N VAL A 101 -36.49 9.10 -9.56
CA VAL A 101 -35.83 8.29 -8.52
C VAL A 101 -35.64 9.12 -7.24
N LEU A 102 -36.23 8.67 -6.13
CA LEU A 102 -36.12 9.35 -4.83
C LEU A 102 -34.88 8.92 -4.02
N LYS A 103 -34.47 7.65 -4.11
CA LYS A 103 -33.32 7.10 -3.39
C LYS A 103 -32.73 5.91 -4.15
N MET A 104 -31.40 5.79 -4.15
CA MET A 104 -30.69 4.65 -4.74
C MET A 104 -29.90 3.90 -3.66
N VAL A 105 -29.93 2.56 -3.70
CA VAL A 105 -29.13 1.70 -2.82
C VAL A 105 -28.31 0.75 -3.69
N LYS A 106 -26.98 0.82 -3.58
CA LYS A 106 -26.06 -0.08 -4.29
C LYS A 106 -25.52 -1.11 -3.31
N VAL A 107 -25.80 -2.39 -3.56
CA VAL A 107 -25.30 -3.52 -2.77
C VAL A 107 -24.19 -4.21 -3.54
N TYR A 108 -22.96 -4.18 -3.01
CA TYR A 108 -21.82 -4.87 -3.58
C TYR A 108 -21.67 -6.25 -2.94
N LEU A 109 -21.79 -7.31 -3.75
CA LEU A 109 -21.60 -8.68 -3.30
C LEU A 109 -20.30 -9.25 -3.87
N ALA A 110 -19.38 -9.63 -3.00
CA ALA A 110 -18.18 -10.38 -3.38
C ALA A 110 -18.48 -11.88 -3.33
N VAL A 111 -18.31 -12.58 -4.45
CA VAL A 111 -18.50 -14.03 -4.55
C VAL A 111 -17.22 -14.69 -5.05
N LYS A 112 -16.74 -15.71 -4.33
CA LYS A 112 -15.66 -16.58 -4.80
C LYS A 112 -16.26 -17.71 -5.63
N ARG A 113 -15.98 -17.72 -6.93
CA ARG A 113 -16.38 -18.81 -7.84
C ARG A 113 -15.26 -19.85 -7.90
N ARG A 114 -15.63 -21.12 -7.74
CA ARG A 114 -14.70 -22.26 -7.91
C ARG A 114 -14.77 -22.77 -9.35
N VAL A 115 -13.71 -23.44 -9.77
CA VAL A 115 -13.65 -24.11 -11.08
C VAL A 115 -14.65 -25.26 -11.12
N GLN A 116 -15.37 -25.39 -12.22
CA GLN A 116 -16.40 -26.41 -12.42
C GLN A 116 -16.34 -27.01 -13.84
N PRO A 117 -16.87 -28.23 -14.05
CA PRO A 117 -17.07 -28.75 -15.39
C PRO A 117 -17.89 -27.78 -16.25
N GLY A 118 -17.49 -27.59 -17.50
CA GLY A 118 -18.05 -26.58 -18.39
C GLY A 118 -17.30 -25.24 -18.39
N ASP A 119 -16.39 -24.99 -17.44
CA ASP A 119 -15.54 -23.80 -17.51
C ASP A 119 -14.54 -23.89 -18.66
N LYS A 120 -14.32 -22.76 -19.34
CA LYS A 120 -13.39 -22.66 -20.46
C LYS A 120 -12.01 -22.26 -19.95
N MET A 121 -10.99 -23.05 -20.31
CA MET A 121 -9.58 -22.77 -20.02
C MET A 121 -8.79 -22.60 -21.31
N ALA A 122 -7.68 -21.87 -21.22
CA ALA A 122 -6.76 -21.67 -22.33
C ALA A 122 -5.32 -21.65 -21.84
N GLY A 123 -4.43 -22.29 -22.61
CA GLY A 123 -2.99 -22.20 -22.43
C GLY A 123 -2.38 -21.05 -23.23
N ARG A 124 -1.10 -20.76 -22.95
CA ARG A 124 -0.35 -19.65 -23.55
C ARG A 124 -0.03 -19.86 -25.03
N HIS A 125 -0.07 -21.11 -25.50
CA HIS A 125 0.18 -21.51 -26.88
C HIS A 125 -1.11 -21.64 -27.71
N GLY A 126 -2.18 -20.94 -27.32
CA GLY A 126 -3.43 -20.87 -28.08
C GLY A 126 -4.29 -22.14 -28.01
N ASN A 127 -3.91 -23.14 -27.22
CA ASN A 127 -4.74 -24.30 -26.91
C ASN A 127 -5.90 -23.87 -25.99
N LYS A 128 -7.13 -24.04 -26.46
CA LYS A 128 -8.36 -23.73 -25.71
C LYS A 128 -9.12 -25.04 -25.49
N GLY A 129 -9.72 -25.19 -24.31
CA GLY A 129 -10.52 -26.36 -23.94
C GLY A 129 -11.62 -25.98 -22.95
N VAL A 130 -12.58 -26.88 -22.79
CA VAL A 130 -13.62 -26.80 -21.76
C VAL A 130 -13.37 -27.98 -20.81
N ILE A 131 -13.47 -27.75 -19.50
CA ILE A 131 -13.29 -28.81 -18.50
C ILE A 131 -14.41 -29.84 -18.67
N SER A 132 -14.04 -31.09 -18.92
CA SER A 132 -15.00 -32.18 -19.11
C SER A 132 -15.51 -32.73 -17.78
N THR A 133 -14.60 -33.09 -16.87
CA THR A 133 -14.92 -33.75 -15.60
C THR A 133 -13.82 -33.43 -14.59
N ILE A 134 -14.19 -33.38 -13.31
CA ILE A 134 -13.25 -33.32 -12.18
C ILE A 134 -13.22 -34.73 -11.60
N VAL A 135 -12.04 -35.35 -11.61
CA VAL A 135 -11.84 -36.75 -11.23
C VAL A 135 -11.15 -36.81 -9.85
N PRO A 136 -11.49 -37.78 -8.99
CA PRO A 136 -10.77 -38.03 -7.73
C PRO A 136 -9.28 -38.32 -7.96
N VAL A 137 -8.44 -38.07 -6.95
CA VAL A 137 -6.97 -38.17 -7.10
C VAL A 137 -6.52 -39.62 -7.31
N GLU A 138 -7.24 -40.58 -6.74
CA GLU A 138 -7.01 -42.02 -6.85
C GLU A 138 -7.18 -42.58 -8.27
N ASP A 139 -7.99 -41.93 -9.10
CA ASP A 139 -8.26 -42.34 -10.48
C ASP A 139 -7.30 -41.65 -11.48
N MET A 140 -6.46 -40.73 -11.02
CA MET A 140 -5.52 -39.99 -11.86
C MET A 140 -4.27 -40.83 -12.17
N PRO A 141 -3.72 -40.74 -13.39
CA PRO A 141 -2.41 -41.30 -13.70
C PRO A 141 -1.34 -40.74 -12.75
N TYR A 142 -0.42 -41.59 -12.33
CA TYR A 142 0.63 -41.24 -11.38
C TYR A 142 2.02 -41.61 -11.91
N LEU A 143 3.02 -40.93 -11.37
CA LEU A 143 4.44 -41.17 -11.67
C LEU A 143 5.00 -42.31 -10.81
N GLU A 144 6.20 -42.78 -11.12
CA GLU A 144 6.87 -43.85 -10.35
C GLU A 144 7.05 -43.52 -8.86
N ASP A 145 7.12 -42.23 -8.51
CA ASP A 145 7.18 -41.75 -7.13
C ASP A 145 5.82 -41.64 -6.43
N GLY A 146 4.74 -42.01 -7.11
CA GLY A 146 3.36 -41.93 -6.62
C GLY A 146 2.70 -40.57 -6.81
N THR A 147 3.38 -39.57 -7.39
CA THR A 147 2.79 -38.24 -7.61
C THR A 147 1.70 -38.30 -8.69
N PRO A 148 0.45 -37.91 -8.41
CA PRO A 148 -0.62 -37.85 -9.40
C PRO A 148 -0.44 -36.66 -10.35
N VAL A 149 -0.95 -36.80 -11.58
CA VAL A 149 -0.99 -35.71 -12.57
C VAL A 149 -2.22 -34.84 -12.31
N ASP A 150 -2.08 -33.51 -12.38
CA ASP A 150 -3.22 -32.58 -12.15
C ASP A 150 -4.15 -32.44 -13.37
N ILE A 151 -3.59 -32.44 -14.59
CA ILE A 151 -4.34 -32.18 -15.83
C ILE A 151 -3.90 -33.15 -16.93
N VAL A 152 -4.87 -33.82 -17.57
CA VAL A 152 -4.64 -34.67 -18.73
C VAL A 152 -5.10 -33.92 -20.00
N LEU A 153 -4.18 -33.75 -20.95
CA LEU A 153 -4.43 -33.07 -22.23
C LEU A 153 -4.39 -34.05 -23.40
N ASN A 154 -5.20 -33.80 -24.43
CA ASN A 154 -5.20 -34.60 -25.64
C ASN A 154 -4.00 -34.23 -26.56
N PRO A 155 -3.11 -35.17 -26.90
CA PRO A 155 -1.93 -34.90 -27.72
C PRO A 155 -2.25 -34.56 -29.18
N LEU A 156 -3.42 -34.97 -29.71
CA LEU A 156 -3.77 -34.78 -31.12
C LEU A 156 -3.88 -33.30 -31.52
N GLY A 157 -4.13 -32.42 -30.54
CA GLY A 157 -4.20 -30.98 -30.76
C GLY A 157 -2.85 -30.34 -31.10
N VAL A 158 -1.73 -30.98 -30.76
CA VAL A 158 -0.38 -30.41 -30.94
C VAL A 158 0.07 -30.45 -32.40
N PRO A 159 0.05 -31.61 -33.10
CA PRO A 159 0.50 -31.67 -34.49
C PRO A 159 -0.45 -30.91 -35.42
N SER A 160 -1.76 -31.03 -35.20
CA SER A 160 -2.79 -30.42 -36.05
C SER A 160 -2.73 -28.89 -36.07
N ARG A 161 -2.37 -28.26 -34.95
CA ARG A 161 -2.26 -26.80 -34.84
C ARG A 161 -0.82 -26.28 -34.93
N MET A 162 0.14 -27.19 -35.12
CA MET A 162 1.58 -26.89 -35.19
C MET A 162 2.10 -26.05 -34.01
N ASN A 163 1.49 -26.16 -32.84
CA ASN A 163 1.87 -25.40 -31.65
C ASN A 163 2.84 -26.22 -30.77
N VAL A 164 3.98 -26.59 -31.37
CA VAL A 164 5.06 -27.38 -30.73
C VAL A 164 5.64 -26.70 -29.49
N GLY A 165 5.55 -25.37 -29.41
CA GLY A 165 6.01 -24.58 -28.27
C GLY A 165 5.46 -25.05 -26.91
N GLN A 166 4.23 -25.59 -26.87
CA GLN A 166 3.65 -26.11 -25.63
C GLN A 166 4.41 -27.31 -25.07
N VAL A 167 4.99 -28.14 -25.94
CA VAL A 167 5.78 -29.32 -25.54
C VAL A 167 7.12 -28.85 -24.99
N LEU A 168 7.74 -27.87 -25.65
CA LEU A 168 8.99 -27.26 -25.18
C LEU A 168 8.78 -26.55 -23.82
N GLU A 169 7.67 -25.83 -23.65
CA GLU A 169 7.29 -25.20 -22.37
C GLU A 169 7.11 -26.28 -21.28
N THR A 170 6.44 -27.38 -21.60
CA THR A 170 6.23 -28.49 -20.65
C THR A 170 7.55 -29.14 -20.24
N HIS A 171 8.45 -29.43 -21.18
CA HIS A 171 9.77 -30.00 -20.87
C HIS A 171 10.64 -29.06 -20.02
N LEU A 172 10.68 -27.77 -20.38
CA LEU A 172 11.46 -26.78 -19.64
C LEU A 172 10.88 -26.58 -18.23
N GLY A 173 9.55 -26.54 -18.10
CA GLY A 173 8.86 -26.47 -16.82
C GLY A 173 9.14 -27.69 -15.94
N TRP A 174 9.21 -28.89 -16.54
CA TRP A 174 9.58 -30.12 -15.83
C TRP A 174 11.02 -30.07 -15.30
N ALA A 175 11.98 -29.64 -16.12
CA ALA A 175 13.36 -29.45 -15.71
C ALA A 175 13.48 -28.42 -14.56
N ALA A 176 12.77 -27.29 -14.66
CA ALA A 176 12.74 -26.26 -13.63
C ALA A 176 12.15 -26.78 -12.31
N LYS A 177 11.06 -27.55 -12.35
CA LYS A 177 10.49 -28.23 -11.18
C LYS A 177 11.51 -29.16 -10.53
N GLY A 178 12.24 -29.94 -11.32
CA GLY A 178 13.31 -30.82 -10.84
C GLY A 178 14.44 -30.07 -10.12
N ILE A 179 14.90 -28.93 -10.66
CA ILE A 179 15.89 -28.05 -10.01
C ILE A 179 15.33 -27.51 -8.69
N GLY A 180 14.07 -27.06 -8.68
CA GLY A 180 13.40 -26.57 -7.47
C GLY A 180 13.33 -27.63 -6.36
N LEU A 181 13.00 -28.88 -6.71
CA LEU A 181 13.02 -30.01 -5.76
C LEU A 181 14.43 -30.28 -5.23
N LYS A 182 15.47 -30.16 -6.07
CA LYS A 182 16.86 -30.35 -5.65
C LYS A 182 17.28 -29.28 -4.63
N ILE A 183 16.96 -28.01 -4.89
CA ILE A 183 17.22 -26.90 -3.97
C ILE A 183 16.45 -27.09 -2.66
N GLY A 184 15.18 -27.48 -2.73
CA GLY A 184 14.36 -27.73 -1.55
C GLY A 184 14.87 -28.87 -0.66
N ARG A 185 15.67 -29.80 -1.19
CA ARG A 185 16.36 -30.84 -0.40
C ARG A 185 17.68 -30.35 0.22
N MET A 186 18.21 -29.21 -0.23
CA MET A 186 19.47 -28.62 0.28
C MET A 186 19.23 -27.61 1.41
N LEU A 187 18.00 -27.10 1.54
CA LEU A 187 17.53 -26.24 2.63
C LEU A 187 16.96 -27.09 3.78
#